data_AF-A0A2D6NH51-F1
#
_entry.id   AF-A0A2D6NH51-F1
#
_cell.length_a   1.000
_cell.length_b   1.000
_cell.length_c   1.000
_cell.angle_alpha   90.00
_cell.angle_beta   90.00
_cell.angle_gamma   90.00
#
_symmetry.space_group_name_H-M   'P 1'
#
loop_
_entity.id
_entity.type
_entity.pdbx_description
1 polymer ?
#
loop_
_entity_poly.entity_id
_entity_poly.type
_entity_poly.pdbx_seq_one_letter_code
_entity_poly.pdbx_strand_id
1 'polypeptide(L)'
;MVKSKQISKKKKESKKRSPRKEKDLSEMTPKEKKDFLQHDLVERMIRIEQAVSANMGKPIKHNETDFYKELTIEEKKGFNRHINSKKRKGVLKMGALILPLAAFGLMRMSITGNAIRDSTGAEPYWWGWVALGIFIVLGVFFWASYILKKTMERRLSRHEKELIGKFKKK
;
A
#
# COMPACT_ATOMS: atom_id res chain seq x y z
N MET A 1 -39.73 37.32 -27.03
CA MET A 1 -40.25 36.53 -25.90
C MET A 1 -39.24 35.44 -25.52
N VAL A 2 -38.76 35.50 -24.27
CA VAL A 2 -38.46 34.34 -23.38
C VAL A 2 -37.36 33.34 -23.82
N LYS A 3 -36.12 33.51 -23.35
CA LYS A 3 -35.56 32.80 -22.15
C LYS A 3 -34.05 33.05 -21.98
N SER A 4 -33.76 34.13 -21.26
CA SER A 4 -32.61 34.25 -20.37
C SER A 4 -32.79 33.29 -19.19
N LYS A 5 -32.22 32.09 -19.24
CA LYS A 5 -31.99 31.22 -18.07
C LYS A 5 -31.23 29.97 -18.50
N GLN A 6 -29.92 29.97 -18.25
CA GLN A 6 -29.19 28.88 -17.59
C GLN A 6 -27.68 29.17 -17.57
N ILE A 7 -27.33 30.30 -16.96
CA ILE A 7 -26.11 30.38 -16.16
C ILE A 7 -26.47 29.67 -14.86
N SER A 8 -25.91 28.47 -14.63
CA SER A 8 -25.71 27.82 -13.31
C SER A 8 -25.73 26.29 -13.45
N LYS A 9 -24.67 25.64 -12.94
CA LYS A 9 -24.50 24.18 -12.70
C LYS A 9 -23.84 23.34 -13.81
N LYS A 10 -22.50 23.30 -13.77
CA LYS A 10 -21.70 22.05 -13.83
C LYS A 10 -20.24 22.39 -13.48
N LYS A 11 -19.97 22.62 -12.20
CA LYS A 11 -19.31 21.65 -11.30
C LYS A 11 -17.92 21.24 -11.84
N LYS A 12 -16.92 21.98 -11.35
CA LYS A 12 -15.48 21.66 -11.38
C LYS A 12 -15.27 20.16 -11.10
N GLU A 13 -15.00 19.36 -12.13
CA GLU A 13 -14.45 18.03 -11.96
C GLU A 13 -12.95 18.19 -11.68
N SER A 14 -12.63 18.25 -10.39
CA SER A 14 -11.30 18.05 -9.88
C SER A 14 -10.74 16.75 -10.46
N LYS A 15 -9.57 16.86 -11.12
CA LYS A 15 -8.69 15.75 -11.47
C LYS A 15 -8.68 14.73 -10.32
N LYS A 16 -9.30 13.57 -10.54
CA LYS A 16 -9.43 12.47 -9.59
C LYS A 16 -8.04 11.89 -9.30
N ARG A 17 -7.32 12.52 -8.37
CA ARG A 17 -6.11 11.97 -7.74
C ARG A 17 -6.49 10.61 -7.14
N SER A 18 -5.61 9.62 -7.30
CA SER A 18 -5.83 8.26 -6.79
C SER A 18 -6.27 8.30 -5.31
N PRO A 19 -7.12 7.38 -4.82
CA PRO A 19 -7.48 7.32 -3.42
C PRO A 19 -6.28 6.76 -2.64
N ARG A 20 -5.27 7.60 -2.42
CA ARG A 20 -4.40 7.46 -1.27
C ARG A 20 -5.35 7.69 -0.10
N LYS A 21 -5.43 6.76 0.85
CA LYS A 21 -6.12 6.99 2.12
C LYS A 21 -5.40 8.16 2.82
N GLU A 22 -5.71 9.39 2.41
CA GLU A 22 -5.49 10.59 3.19
C GLU A 22 -6.19 10.30 4.51
N LYS A 23 -5.45 10.37 5.62
CA LYS A 23 -6.11 10.68 6.89
C LYS A 23 -6.90 11.95 6.60
N ASP A 24 -8.20 11.95 6.85
CA ASP A 24 -9.05 13.05 6.44
C ASP A 24 -8.50 14.32 7.12
N LEU A 25 -8.10 15.31 6.32
CA LEU A 25 -7.47 16.55 6.81
C LEU A 25 -8.41 17.36 7.73
N SER A 26 -9.69 16.95 7.78
CA SER A 26 -10.76 17.42 8.64
C SER A 26 -10.67 16.89 10.07
N GLU A 27 -10.05 15.73 10.30
CA GLU A 27 -9.97 15.08 11.62
C GLU A 27 -8.70 15.46 12.41
N MET A 28 -7.77 16.19 11.78
CA MET A 28 -6.49 16.56 12.39
C MET A 28 -6.59 17.87 13.18
N THR A 29 -5.81 17.97 14.26
CA THR A 29 -5.60 19.26 14.91
C THR A 29 -4.86 20.24 13.96
N PRO A 30 -5.03 21.56 14.09
CA PRO A 30 -4.36 22.53 13.23
C PRO A 30 -2.83 22.38 13.19
N LYS A 31 -2.23 22.02 14.34
CA LYS A 31 -0.80 21.76 14.48
C LYS A 31 -0.37 20.52 13.68
N GLU A 32 -1.05 19.40 13.87
CA GLU A 32 -0.77 18.16 13.12
C GLU A 32 -0.96 18.33 11.62
N LYS A 33 -1.96 19.11 11.21
CA LYS A 33 -2.22 19.42 9.82
C LYS A 33 -1.08 20.23 9.20
N LYS A 34 -0.58 21.24 9.92
CA LYS A 34 0.57 22.03 9.48
C LYS A 34 1.81 21.14 9.31
N ASP A 35 2.11 20.32 10.32
CA ASP A 35 3.25 19.40 10.28
C ASP A 35 3.12 18.38 9.14
N PHE A 36 1.91 17.84 8.93
CA PHE A 36 1.63 16.94 7.82
C PHE A 36 1.87 17.59 6.47
N LEU A 37 1.36 18.81 6.26
CA LEU A 37 1.51 19.54 4.99
C LEU A 37 2.97 19.93 4.72
N GLN A 38 3.71 20.35 5.75
CA GLN A 38 5.13 20.67 5.63
C GLN A 38 5.92 19.43 5.18
N HIS A 39 5.72 18.29 5.83
CA HIS A 39 6.40 17.06 5.45
C HIS A 39 5.93 16.50 4.09
N ASP A 40 4.66 16.67 3.71
CA ASP A 40 4.17 16.26 2.39
C ASP A 40 4.76 17.12 1.26
N LEU A 41 4.96 18.42 1.49
CA LEU A 41 5.68 19.29 0.55
C LEU A 41 7.14 18.85 0.37
N VAL A 42 7.85 18.62 1.48
CA VAL A 42 9.23 18.11 1.45
C VAL A 42 9.29 16.78 0.69
N GLU A 43 8.36 15.86 0.93
CA GLU A 43 8.30 14.57 0.22
C GLU A 43 8.12 14.76 -1.30
N ARG A 44 7.29 15.72 -1.71
CA ARG A 44 7.04 16.00 -3.13
C ARG A 44 8.25 16.61 -3.81
N MET A 45 8.94 17.55 -3.16
CA MET A 45 10.16 18.16 -3.69
C MET A 45 11.26 17.11 -3.92
N ILE A 46 11.52 16.28 -2.91
CA ILE A 46 12.49 15.19 -3.01
C ILE A 46 12.12 14.24 -4.16
N ARG A 47 10.84 13.89 -4.32
CA ARG A 47 10.39 13.04 -5.44
C ARG A 47 10.60 13.67 -6.81
N ILE A 48 10.44 14.98 -6.94
CA ILE A 48 10.70 15.69 -8.19
C ILE A 48 12.19 15.58 -8.51
N GLU A 49 13.08 15.84 -7.55
CA GLU A 49 14.52 15.69 -7.76
C GLU A 49 14.92 14.26 -8.14
N GLN A 50 14.38 13.26 -7.43
CA GLN A 50 14.61 11.86 -7.78
C GLN A 50 14.13 11.52 -9.19
N ALA A 51 12.97 12.03 -9.60
CA ALA A 51 12.42 11.80 -10.94
C ALA A 51 13.26 12.47 -12.02
N VAL A 52 13.71 13.71 -11.80
CA VAL A 52 14.62 14.44 -12.70
C VAL A 52 15.94 13.69 -12.83
N SER A 53 16.53 13.29 -11.71
CA SER A 53 17.81 12.56 -11.69
C SER A 53 17.71 11.17 -12.35
N ALA A 54 16.61 10.45 -12.11
CA ALA A 54 16.33 9.18 -12.79
C ALA A 54 16.17 9.35 -14.30
N ASN A 55 15.50 10.43 -14.76
CA ASN A 55 15.39 10.75 -16.17
C ASN A 55 16.75 11.11 -16.80
N MET A 56 17.69 11.64 -16.02
CA MET A 56 19.08 11.88 -16.43
C MET A 56 19.98 10.64 -16.29
N GLY A 57 19.42 9.47 -15.99
CA GLY A 57 20.15 8.20 -15.93
C GLY A 57 20.87 7.92 -14.62
N LYS A 58 20.71 8.75 -13.59
CA LYS A 58 21.31 8.55 -12.26
C LYS A 58 20.22 8.49 -11.18
N PRO A 59 19.65 7.30 -10.88
CA PRO A 59 18.67 7.20 -9.82
C PRO A 59 19.32 7.45 -8.45
N ILE A 60 18.91 8.53 -7.78
CA ILE A 60 19.41 8.91 -6.45
C ILE A 60 18.41 8.57 -5.34
N LYS A 61 18.93 8.28 -4.15
CA LYS A 61 18.08 8.05 -2.96
C LYS A 61 17.63 9.39 -2.35
N HIS A 62 16.54 9.34 -1.59
CA HIS A 62 15.95 10.53 -0.94
C HIS A 62 16.93 11.29 -0.02
N ASN A 63 17.91 10.62 0.56
CA ASN A 63 18.93 11.21 1.43
C ASN A 63 20.12 11.81 0.66
N GLU A 64 20.21 11.54 -0.64
CA GLU A 64 21.27 12.02 -1.53
C GLU A 64 20.81 13.22 -2.37
N THR A 65 19.53 13.58 -2.31
CA THR A 65 18.99 14.71 -3.05
C THR A 65 19.40 16.03 -2.43
N ASP A 66 19.57 17.06 -3.26
CA ASP A 66 20.10 18.35 -2.81
C ASP A 66 19.12 19.05 -1.89
N PHE A 67 17.82 18.99 -2.19
CA PHE A 67 16.78 19.47 -1.29
C PHE A 67 16.84 18.83 0.10
N TYR A 68 17.11 17.52 0.19
CA TYR A 68 17.23 16.86 1.50
C TYR A 68 18.47 17.33 2.25
N LYS A 69 19.58 17.61 1.55
CA LYS A 69 20.82 18.09 2.19
C LYS A 69 20.65 19.48 2.77
N GLU A 70 19.88 20.36 2.11
CA GLU A 70 19.61 21.73 2.54
C GLU A 70 18.67 21.84 3.75
N LEU A 71 17.89 20.80 4.05
CA LEU A 71 16.99 20.80 5.22
C LEU A 71 17.76 20.95 6.54
N THR A 72 17.16 21.65 7.49
CA THR A 72 17.67 21.75 8.86
C THR A 72 17.63 20.38 9.57
N ILE A 73 18.40 20.24 10.66
CA ILE A 73 18.46 18.99 11.44
C ILE A 73 17.06 18.61 11.98
N GLU A 74 16.29 19.61 12.42
CA GLU A 74 14.93 19.39 12.93
C GLU A 74 13.97 18.90 11.84
N GLU A 75 14.01 19.51 10.67
CA GLU A 75 13.18 19.13 9.52
C GLU A 75 13.54 17.73 9.01
N LYS A 76 14.83 17.40 8.95
CA LYS A 76 15.30 16.04 8.62
C LYS A 76 14.74 15.02 9.61
N LYS A 77 14.77 15.33 10.91
CA LYS A 77 14.23 14.44 11.96
C LYS A 77 12.72 14.27 11.84
N GLY A 78 11.98 15.34 11.56
CA GLY A 78 10.53 15.31 11.33
C GLY A 78 10.16 14.51 10.08
N PHE A 79 10.86 14.76 8.98
CA PHE A 79 10.67 14.06 7.72
C PHE A 79 10.97 12.55 7.85
N ASN A 80 12.08 12.18 8.50
CA ASN A 80 12.41 10.78 8.74
C ASN A 80 11.35 10.07 9.59
N ARG A 81 10.79 10.73 10.61
CA ARG A 81 9.63 10.19 11.36
C ARG A 81 8.41 10.02 10.45
N HIS A 82 8.12 11.00 9.60
CA HIS A 82 7.01 10.93 8.65
C HIS A 82 7.14 9.73 7.70
N ILE A 83 8.31 9.55 7.08
CA ILE A 83 8.61 8.43 6.18
C ILE A 83 8.52 7.08 6.93
N ASN A 84 9.11 6.99 8.13
CA ASN A 84 9.09 5.76 8.93
C ASN A 84 7.68 5.37 9.40
N SER A 85 6.85 6.36 9.73
CA SER A 85 5.45 6.13 10.09
C SER A 85 4.64 5.53 8.93
N LYS A 86 4.94 5.94 7.68
CA LYS A 86 4.35 5.37 6.47
C LYS A 86 4.82 3.93 6.24
N LYS A 87 6.11 3.65 6.43
CA LYS A 87 6.70 2.30 6.26
C LYS A 87 6.17 1.29 7.29
N ARG A 88 6.10 1.65 8.59
CA ARG A 88 5.60 0.76 9.66
C ARG A 88 4.21 0.21 9.40
N LYS A 89 3.30 1.01 8.83
CA LYS A 89 1.94 0.57 8.48
C LYS A 89 1.91 -0.54 7.40
N GLY A 90 2.94 -0.63 6.56
CA GLY A 90 3.08 -1.70 5.57
C GLY A 90 3.58 -3.00 6.20
N VAL A 91 4.58 -2.90 7.08
CA VAL A 91 5.16 -4.05 7.79
C VAL A 91 4.15 -4.69 8.74
N LEU A 92 3.35 -3.90 9.47
CA LEU A 92 2.27 -4.43 10.32
C LEU A 92 1.25 -5.27 9.55
N LYS A 93 0.95 -4.89 8.30
CA LYS A 93 0.04 -5.65 7.44
C LYS A 93 0.66 -6.97 6.95
N MET A 94 1.95 -6.97 6.64
CA MET A 94 2.68 -8.20 6.30
C MET A 94 2.79 -9.12 7.53
N GLY A 95 3.09 -8.56 8.70
CA GLY A 95 3.14 -9.29 9.96
C GLY A 95 1.80 -9.95 10.28
N ALA A 96 0.68 -9.25 10.13
CA ALA A 96 -0.66 -9.83 10.31
C ALA A 96 -0.99 -10.98 9.34
N LEU A 97 -0.32 -11.05 8.19
CA LEU A 97 -0.51 -12.12 7.20
C LEU A 97 0.39 -13.34 7.49
N ILE A 98 1.56 -13.12 8.09
CA ILE A 98 2.51 -14.18 8.48
C ILE A 98 2.17 -14.75 9.86
N LEU A 99 1.56 -13.96 10.76
CA LEU A 99 1.21 -14.37 12.12
C LEU A 99 0.35 -15.65 12.18
N PRO A 100 -0.68 -15.87 11.34
CA PRO A 100 -1.47 -17.11 11.35
C PRO A 100 -0.65 -18.32 10.90
N LEU A 101 0.26 -18.15 9.93
CA LEU A 101 1.17 -19.22 9.49
C LEU A 101 2.16 -19.60 10.58
N ALA A 102 2.72 -18.61 11.28
CA ALA A 102 3.62 -18.83 12.41
C ALA A 102 2.88 -19.49 13.59
N ALA A 103 1.68 -19.01 13.93
CA ALA A 103 0.86 -19.58 14.98
C ALA A 103 0.45 -21.03 14.68
N PHE A 104 0.10 -21.34 13.42
CA PHE A 104 -0.21 -22.69 12.98
C PHE A 104 1.02 -23.62 13.05
N GLY A 105 2.20 -23.12 12.65
CA GLY A 105 3.47 -23.85 12.78
C GLY A 105 3.83 -24.15 14.25
N LEU A 106 3.63 -23.18 15.15
CA LEU A 106 3.89 -23.35 16.58
C LEU A 106 2.87 -24.31 17.24
N MET A 107 1.58 -24.21 16.90
CA MET A 107 0.56 -25.16 17.40
C MET A 107 0.87 -26.61 17.02
N ARG A 108 1.40 -26.86 15.82
CA ARG A 108 1.84 -28.20 15.39
C ARG A 108 3.00 -28.74 16.22
N MET A 109 3.93 -27.88 16.64
CA MET A 109 5.08 -28.28 17.46
C MET A 109 4.70 -28.59 18.92
N SER A 110 3.71 -27.90 19.48
CA SER A 110 3.37 -28.03 20.91
C SER A 110 2.28 -29.06 21.22
N ILE A 111 1.34 -29.35 20.31
CA ILE A 111 0.14 -30.14 20.64
C ILE A 111 0.19 -31.56 20.07
N THR A 112 0.81 -31.78 18.92
CA THR A 112 0.74 -33.09 18.22
C THR A 112 1.97 -33.98 18.36
N GLY A 113 3.08 -33.48 18.91
CA GLY A 113 4.34 -34.24 19.02
C GLY A 113 4.35 -35.30 20.13
N ASN A 114 3.60 -35.09 21.22
CA ASN A 114 3.62 -35.99 22.39
C ASN A 114 2.34 -36.85 22.51
N ALA A 115 1.15 -36.29 22.26
CA ALA A 115 -0.11 -37.01 22.48
C ALA A 115 -0.44 -38.07 21.41
N ILE A 116 0.03 -37.89 20.18
CA ILE A 116 -0.24 -38.82 19.06
C ILE A 116 0.75 -39.99 19.05
N ARG A 117 1.99 -39.75 19.49
CA ARG A 117 3.05 -40.77 19.54
C ARG A 117 2.74 -41.88 20.55
N ASP A 118 2.09 -41.54 21.65
CA ASP A 118 1.81 -42.49 22.74
C ASP A 118 0.52 -43.28 22.53
N SER A 119 -0.39 -42.86 21.64
CA SER A 119 -1.73 -43.45 21.51
C SER A 119 -1.98 -44.24 20.21
N THR A 120 -1.12 -44.12 19.19
CA THR A 120 -1.37 -44.79 17.89
C THR A 120 -0.32 -45.81 17.47
N GLY A 121 0.84 -45.91 18.12
CA GLY A 121 1.91 -46.85 17.69
C GLY A 121 2.27 -46.71 16.21
N ALA A 122 1.98 -45.57 15.60
CA ALA A 122 1.86 -45.43 14.16
C ALA A 122 3.18 -44.92 13.55
N GLU A 123 3.56 -45.63 12.50
CA GLU A 123 4.63 -45.38 11.54
C GLU A 123 4.79 -43.91 11.10
N PRO A 124 5.97 -43.53 10.55
CA PRO A 124 6.35 -42.15 10.27
C PRO A 124 5.27 -41.34 9.54
N TYR A 125 4.83 -40.26 10.19
CA TYR A 125 3.75 -39.34 9.84
C TYR A 125 4.03 -38.51 8.55
N TRP A 126 4.17 -39.17 7.40
CA TRP A 126 4.43 -38.51 6.11
C TRP A 126 3.27 -37.59 5.67
N TRP A 127 2.03 -37.97 6.00
CA TRP A 127 0.81 -37.21 5.71
C TRP A 127 0.83 -35.79 6.30
N GLY A 128 1.56 -35.57 7.41
CA GLY A 128 1.69 -34.24 8.00
C GLY A 128 2.44 -33.25 7.12
N TRP A 129 3.47 -33.73 6.41
CA TRP A 129 4.24 -32.95 5.45
C TRP A 129 3.48 -32.74 4.14
N VAL A 130 2.73 -33.75 3.70
CA VAL A 130 1.83 -33.64 2.53
C VAL A 130 0.78 -32.55 2.77
N ALA A 131 0.11 -32.56 3.93
CA ALA A 131 -0.86 -31.53 4.29
C ALA A 131 -0.26 -30.12 4.37
N LEU A 132 0.97 -29.99 4.91
CA LEU A 132 1.70 -28.72 4.96
C LEU A 132 2.06 -28.22 3.56
N GLY A 133 2.52 -29.11 2.68
CA GLY A 133 2.83 -28.78 1.29
C GLY A 133 1.61 -28.28 0.53
N ILE A 134 0.47 -28.98 0.65
CA ILE A 134 -0.81 -28.56 0.05
C ILE A 134 -1.22 -27.18 0.57
N PHE A 135 -1.10 -26.92 1.87
CA PHE A 135 -1.45 -25.63 2.47
C PHE A 135 -0.59 -24.48 1.92
N ILE A 136 0.72 -24.69 1.76
CA ILE A 136 1.62 -23.69 1.16
C ILE A 136 1.23 -23.40 -0.29
N VAL A 137 0.98 -24.44 -1.09
CA VAL A 137 0.58 -24.29 -2.50
C VAL A 137 -0.74 -23.51 -2.61
N LEU A 138 -1.74 -23.85 -1.80
CA LEU A 138 -3.02 -23.12 -1.76
C LEU A 138 -2.84 -21.67 -1.31
N GLY A 139 -1.98 -21.40 -0.33
CA GLY A 139 -1.67 -20.05 0.14
C GLY A 139 -1.03 -19.18 -0.95
N VAL A 140 -0.05 -19.72 -1.68
CA VAL A 140 0.58 -19.04 -2.82
C VAL A 140 -0.43 -18.81 -3.93
N PHE A 141 -1.28 -19.80 -4.24
CA PHE A 141 -2.33 -19.68 -5.25
C PHE A 141 -3.35 -18.59 -4.91
N PHE A 142 -3.81 -18.52 -3.65
CA PHE A 142 -4.70 -17.47 -3.18
C PHE A 142 -4.05 -16.09 -3.25
N TRP A 143 -2.78 -15.98 -2.88
CA TRP A 143 -2.03 -14.73 -2.93
C TRP A 143 -1.84 -14.24 -4.38
N ALA A 144 -1.48 -15.14 -5.29
CA ALA A 144 -1.36 -14.85 -6.72
C ALA A 144 -2.72 -14.40 -7.30
N SER A 145 -3.79 -15.12 -6.99
CA SER A 145 -5.16 -14.78 -7.41
C SER A 145 -5.60 -13.40 -6.89
N TYR A 146 -5.27 -13.07 -5.63
CA TYR A 146 -5.54 -11.76 -5.05
C TYR A 146 -4.78 -10.63 -5.77
N ILE A 147 -3.50 -10.84 -6.11
CA ILE A 147 -2.69 -9.88 -6.87
C ILE A 147 -3.26 -9.69 -8.29
N LEU A 148 -3.63 -10.78 -8.96
CA LEU A 148 -4.20 -10.75 -10.31
C LEU A 148 -5.53 -10.00 -10.34
N LYS A 149 -6.45 -10.31 -9.41
CA LYS A 149 -7.74 -9.62 -9.29
C LYS A 149 -7.55 -8.11 -9.11
N LYS A 150 -6.66 -7.72 -8.19
CA LYS A 150 -6.32 -6.31 -7.93
C LYS A 150 -5.69 -5.62 -9.15
N THR A 151 -4.96 -6.36 -9.98
CA THR A 151 -4.35 -5.83 -11.20
C THR A 151 -5.38 -5.68 -12.32
N MET A 152 -6.33 -6.61 -12.44
CA MET A 152 -7.42 -6.54 -13.43
C MET A 152 -8.40 -5.39 -13.15
N GLU A 153 -8.79 -5.16 -11.90
CA GLU A 153 -9.63 -4.01 -11.51
C GLU A 153 -9.00 -2.67 -11.95
N ARG A 154 -7.67 -2.56 -11.90
CA ARG A 154 -6.93 -1.38 -12.37
C ARG A 154 -6.93 -1.23 -13.90
N ARG A 155 -7.08 -2.30 -14.66
CA ARG A 155 -7.15 -2.26 -16.13
C ARG A 155 -8.57 -1.98 -16.60
N LEU A 156 -9.57 -2.62 -15.99
CA LEU A 156 -10.98 -2.37 -16.29
C LEU A 156 -11.34 -0.88 -16.09
N SER A 157 -10.91 -0.31 -14.98
CA SER A 157 -11.13 1.11 -14.67
C SER A 157 -10.34 2.09 -15.57
N ARG A 158 -9.37 1.63 -16.37
CA ARG A 158 -8.75 2.46 -17.42
C ARG A 158 -9.61 2.44 -18.69
N HIS A 159 -10.04 1.28 -19.13
CA HIS A 159 -10.89 1.16 -20.33
C HIS A 159 -12.24 1.86 -20.15
N GLU A 160 -12.84 1.76 -18.97
CA GLU A 160 -14.09 2.47 -18.66
C GLU A 160 -13.92 3.99 -18.79
N LYS A 161 -12.77 4.53 -18.35
CA LYS A 161 -12.45 5.96 -18.48
C LYS A 161 -12.18 6.38 -19.93
N GLU A 162 -11.55 5.53 -20.72
CA GLU A 162 -11.33 5.78 -22.15
C GLU A 162 -12.63 5.81 -22.94
N LEU A 163 -13.54 4.87 -22.65
CA LEU A 163 -14.86 4.81 -23.29
C LEU A 163 -15.72 6.03 -22.94
N ILE A 164 -15.82 6.37 -21.65
CA ILE A 164 -16.58 7.55 -21.19
C ILE A 164 -15.98 8.85 -21.74
N GLY A 165 -14.65 8.94 -21.86
CA GLY A 165 -13.96 10.08 -22.46
C GLY A 165 -14.26 10.29 -23.95
N LYS A 166 -14.43 9.20 -24.72
CA LYS A 166 -14.82 9.28 -26.14
C LYS A 166 -16.28 9.73 -26.32
N PHE A 167 -17.20 9.28 -25.47
CA PHE A 167 -18.62 9.64 -25.56
C PHE A 167 -18.90 11.10 -25.13
N LYS A 168 -18.12 11.69 -24.23
CA LYS A 168 -18.30 13.09 -23.78
C LYS A 168 -17.78 14.13 -24.80
N LYS A 169 -17.07 13.69 -25.85
CA LYS A 169 -16.43 14.55 -26.87
C LYS A 169 -17.23 14.65 -28.17
N LYS A 170 -18.37 13.98 -28.26
CA LYS A 170 -19.33 14.05 -29.36
C LYS A 170 -20.55 14.85 -28.91
#